data_AF-A0A971C201-F1
#
_entry.id   AF-A0A971C201-F1
#
_cell.length_a   1.000
_cell.length_b   1.000
_cell.length_c   1.000
_cell.angle_alpha   90.00
_cell.angle_beta   90.00
_cell.angle_gamma   90.00
#
_symmetry.space_group_name_H-M   'P 1'
#
loop_
_entity.id
_entity.type
_entity.pdbx_description
1 polymer ?
#
loop_
_entity_poly.entity_id
_entity_poly.type
_entity_poly.pdbx_seq_one_letter_code
_entity_poly.pdbx_strand_id
1 'polypeptide(L)'
;MKRLIFVILLLIIPLVGMAQVEELKAKLAENPLDFESLQALLKIYDEDYDLESYGTILKEVVSSVDEIPETMYQVIKEGIEKLIDNY
;
A
#
# COMPACT_ATOMS: atom_id res chain seq x y z
N MET A 1 -1.47 6.75 36.60
CA MET A 1 -2.04 5.66 35.78
C MET A 1 -2.70 6.16 34.49
N LYS A 2 -3.69 7.07 34.52
CA LYS A 2 -4.36 7.57 33.29
C LYS A 2 -3.44 8.19 32.22
N ARG A 3 -2.41 8.96 32.63
CA ARG A 3 -1.43 9.57 31.71
C ARG A 3 -0.49 8.55 31.05
N LEU A 4 -0.15 7.47 31.75
CA LEU A 4 0.71 6.38 31.23
C LEU A 4 -0.04 5.55 30.18
N ILE A 5 -1.33 5.28 30.40
CA ILE A 5 -2.18 4.56 29.43
C ILE A 5 -2.32 5.33 28.12
N PHE A 6 -2.48 6.66 28.19
CA PHE A 6 -2.54 7.51 26.99
C PHE A 6 -1.24 7.49 26.17
N VAL A 7 -0.09 7.51 26.84
CA VAL A 7 1.23 7.45 26.16
C VAL A 7 1.43 6.07 25.51
N ILE A 8 1.04 5.00 26.19
CA ILE A 8 1.12 3.63 25.63
C ILE A 8 0.20 3.51 24.41
N LEU A 9 -1.04 4.02 24.47
CA LEU A 9 -1.96 4.00 23.33
C LEU A 9 -1.43 4.78 22.13
N LEU A 10 -0.81 5.95 22.35
CA LEU A 10 -0.18 6.74 21.30
C LEU A 10 0.97 5.99 20.60
N LEU A 11 1.71 5.14 21.33
CA LEU A 11 2.82 4.37 20.78
C LEU A 11 2.37 3.14 19.97
N ILE A 12 1.15 2.64 20.17
CA ILE A 12 0.64 1.45 19.47
C ILE A 12 0.12 1.79 18.07
N ILE A 13 -0.42 3.00 17.87
CA ILE A 13 -0.98 3.46 16.58
C ILE A 13 0.02 3.30 15.41
N PRO A 14 1.28 3.76 15.49
CA PRO A 14 2.24 3.58 14.39
C PRO A 14 2.68 2.12 14.16
N LEU A 15 2.63 1.27 15.20
CA LEU A 15 2.99 -0.15 15.08
C LEU A 15 1.94 -0.96 14.32
N VAL A 16 0.66 -0.61 14.47
CA VAL A 16 -0.44 -1.28 13.75
C VAL A 16 -0.39 -0.96 12.25
N GLY A 17 -0.04 0.27 11.87
CA GLY A 17 0.14 0.66 10.47
C GLY A 17 1.27 -0.12 9.78
N MET A 18 2.43 -0.25 10.44
CA MET A 18 3.56 -1.02 9.88
C MET A 18 3.24 -2.52 9.72
N ALA A 19 2.59 -3.13 10.72
CA ALA A 19 2.19 -4.54 10.63
C ALA A 19 1.20 -4.81 9.49
N GLN A 20 0.27 -3.87 9.25
CA GLN A 20 -0.67 -3.95 8.14
C GLN A 20 0.04 -3.88 6.78
N VAL A 21 1.02 -2.97 6.63
CA VAL A 21 1.81 -2.87 5.39
C VAL A 21 2.56 -4.16 5.09
N GLU A 22 3.21 -4.75 6.10
CA GLU A 22 3.93 -6.02 5.92
C GLU A 22 2.99 -7.18 5.53
N GLU A 23 1.82 -7.28 6.15
CA GLU A 23 0.82 -8.30 5.82
C GLU A 23 0.34 -8.17 4.37
N LEU A 24 0.01 -6.95 3.94
CA LEU A 24 -0.48 -6.71 2.58
C LEU A 24 0.62 -6.99 1.53
N LYS A 25 1.88 -6.65 1.84
CA LYS A 25 3.02 -7.01 0.98
C LYS A 25 3.19 -8.53 0.86
N ALA A 26 3.04 -9.26 1.96
CA ALA A 26 3.11 -10.72 1.95
C ALA A 26 2.01 -11.32 1.06
N LYS A 27 0.77 -10.82 1.15
CA LYS A 27 -0.33 -11.27 0.29
C LYS A 27 -0.06 -11.03 -1.19
N LEU A 28 0.49 -9.88 -1.55
CA LEU A 28 0.86 -9.59 -2.95
C LEU A 28 2.05 -10.43 -3.44
N ALA A 29 3.00 -10.77 -2.56
CA ALA A 29 4.10 -11.66 -2.91
C ALA A 29 3.60 -13.10 -3.16
N GLU A 30 2.60 -13.56 -2.42
CA GLU A 30 1.95 -14.86 -2.63
C GLU A 30 1.02 -14.85 -3.85
N ASN A 31 0.29 -13.76 -4.06
CA ASN A 31 -0.64 -13.57 -5.16
C ASN A 31 -0.57 -12.11 -5.69
N PRO A 32 0.23 -11.86 -6.74
CA PRO A 32 0.32 -10.53 -7.35
C PRO A 32 -0.99 -10.01 -7.92
N LEU A 33 -1.99 -10.88 -8.12
CA LEU A 33 -3.32 -10.52 -8.62
C LEU A 33 -4.32 -10.18 -7.50
N ASP A 34 -3.88 -10.11 -6.25
CA ASP A 34 -4.70 -9.68 -5.13
C ASP A 34 -4.98 -8.17 -5.20
N PHE A 35 -6.07 -7.84 -5.91
CA PHE A 35 -6.56 -6.49 -6.10
C PHE A 35 -6.82 -5.75 -4.78
N GLU A 36 -7.42 -6.42 -3.79
CA GLU A 36 -7.78 -5.79 -2.52
C GLU A 36 -6.52 -5.38 -1.75
N SER A 37 -5.52 -6.26 -1.73
CA SER A 37 -4.24 -5.99 -1.08
C SER A 37 -3.47 -4.87 -1.76
N LEU A 38 -3.45 -4.82 -3.10
CA LEU A 38 -2.84 -3.72 -3.84
C LEU A 38 -3.53 -2.39 -3.53
N GLN A 39 -4.86 -2.34 -3.64
CA GLN A 39 -5.62 -1.11 -3.41
C GLN A 39 -5.42 -0.58 -1.98
N ALA A 40 -5.37 -1.48 -0.99
CA ALA A 40 -5.13 -1.11 0.40
C ALA A 40 -3.73 -0.50 0.61
N LEU A 41 -2.67 -1.10 0.04
CA LEU A 41 -1.31 -0.56 0.13
C LEU A 41 -1.18 0.80 -0.54
N LEU A 42 -1.72 0.95 -1.75
CA LEU A 42 -1.69 2.22 -2.47
C LEU A 42 -2.37 3.32 -1.66
N LYS A 43 -3.48 3.02 -1.01
CA LYS A 43 -4.17 3.97 -0.14
C LYS A 43 -3.33 4.37 1.07
N ILE A 44 -2.67 3.42 1.73
CA ILE A 44 -1.78 3.71 2.87
C ILE A 44 -0.66 4.66 2.43
N TYR A 45 0.03 4.33 1.34
CA TYR A 45 1.13 5.17 0.85
C TYR A 45 0.67 6.55 0.38
N ASP A 46 -0.52 6.64 -0.20
CA ASP A 46 -1.12 7.92 -0.57
C ASP A 46 -1.45 8.80 0.65
N GLU A 47 -2.05 8.22 1.68
CA GLU A 47 -2.37 8.92 2.93
C GLU A 47 -1.11 9.39 3.68
N ASP A 48 -0.03 8.60 3.60
CA ASP A 48 1.28 8.90 4.19
C ASP A 48 2.16 9.82 3.30
N TYR A 49 1.68 10.23 2.12
CA TYR A 49 2.43 10.99 1.11
C TYR A 49 3.75 10.32 0.68
N ASP A 50 3.82 9.00 0.75
CA ASP A 50 4.97 8.19 0.36
C ASP A 50 4.87 7.74 -1.11
N LEU A 51 5.08 8.70 -2.02
CA LEU A 51 5.03 8.45 -3.47
C LEU A 51 6.13 7.49 -3.96
N GLU A 52 7.24 7.38 -3.24
CA GLU A 52 8.33 6.45 -3.59
C GLU A 52 7.89 5.00 -3.38
N SER A 53 7.35 4.68 -2.20
CA SER A 53 6.80 3.35 -1.92
C SER A 53 5.60 3.04 -2.82
N TYR A 54 4.75 4.05 -3.08
CA TYR A 54 3.60 3.94 -3.99
C TYR A 54 4.03 3.51 -5.41
N GLY A 55 5.02 4.20 -5.99
CA GLY A 55 5.53 3.85 -7.32
C GLY A 55 6.26 2.52 -7.36
N THR A 56 6.98 2.19 -6.28
CA THR A 56 7.70 0.92 -6.16
C THR A 56 6.74 -0.27 -6.21
N ILE A 57 5.67 -0.25 -5.42
CA ILE A 57 4.73 -1.38 -5.37
C ILE A 57 3.96 -1.56 -6.69
N LEU A 58 3.58 -0.47 -7.37
CA LEU A 58 2.95 -0.56 -8.69
C LEU A 58 3.88 -1.24 -9.70
N LYS A 59 5.15 -0.84 -9.71
CA LYS A 59 6.15 -1.44 -10.59
C LYS A 59 6.36 -2.92 -10.28
N GLU A 60 6.46 -3.29 -9.00
CA GLU A 60 6.63 -4.68 -8.57
C GLU A 60 5.46 -5.55 -9.01
N VAL A 61 4.22 -5.12 -8.79
CA VAL A 61 3.03 -5.87 -9.19
C VAL A 61 2.94 -6.02 -10.70
N VAL A 62 3.11 -4.94 -11.46
CA VAL A 62 3.10 -4.98 -12.93
C VAL A 62 4.19 -5.90 -13.48
N SER A 63 5.36 -5.94 -12.83
CA SER A 63 6.47 -6.82 -13.24
C SER A 63 6.29 -8.28 -12.84
N SER A 64 5.34 -8.57 -11.95
CA SER A 64 5.09 -9.91 -11.40
C SER A 64 3.95 -10.65 -12.10
N VAL A 65 3.28 -10.01 -13.06
CA VAL A 65 2.14 -10.57 -13.79
C VAL A 65 2.41 -10.56 -15.29
N ASP A 66 2.06 -11.63 -15.98
CA ASP A 66 2.19 -11.70 -17.45
C ASP A 66 1.12 -10.85 -18.16
N GLU A 67 -0.08 -10.81 -17.59
CA GLU A 67 -1.22 -10.05 -18.08
C GLU A 67 -1.93 -9.38 -16.89
N ILE A 68 -2.20 -8.08 -17.01
CA ILE A 68 -2.91 -7.32 -15.98
C ILE A 68 -4.42 -7.55 -16.18
N PRO A 69 -5.14 -8.11 -15.20
CA PRO A 69 -6.59 -8.24 -15.27
C PRO A 69 -7.26 -6.87 -15.36
N GLU A 70 -8.40 -6.79 -16.03
CA GLU A 70 -9.16 -5.55 -16.22
C GLU A 70 -9.49 -4.83 -14.89
N THR A 71 -9.76 -5.60 -13.83
CA THR A 71 -10.01 -5.06 -12.48
C THR A 71 -8.81 -4.32 -11.90
N MET A 72 -7.60 -4.82 -12.13
CA MET A 72 -6.36 -4.20 -11.67
C MET A 72 -5.89 -3.11 -12.62
N TYR A 73 -6.22 -3.20 -13.91
CA TYR A 73 -5.81 -2.24 -14.92
C TYR A 73 -6.23 -0.81 -14.55
N GLN A 74 -7.47 -0.62 -14.07
CA GLN A 74 -7.94 0.71 -13.65
C GLN A 74 -7.11 1.26 -12.48
N VAL A 75 -6.87 0.47 -11.44
CA VAL A 75 -6.07 0.90 -10.28
C VAL A 75 -4.63 1.21 -10.65
N ILE A 76 -4.01 0.38 -11.49
CA ILE A 76 -2.64 0.60 -11.96
C ILE A 76 -2.57 1.86 -12.82
N LYS A 77 -3.54 2.05 -13.72
CA LYS A 77 -3.62 3.23 -14.58
C LYS A 77 -3.77 4.51 -13.75
N GLU A 78 -4.75 4.55 -12.85
CA GLU A 78 -4.98 5.69 -11.94
C GLU A 78 -3.74 5.98 -11.08
N GLY A 79 -3.09 4.92 -10.59
CA GLY A 79 -1.86 5.07 -9.81
C GLY A 79 -0.69 5.64 -10.60
N ILE A 80 -0.53 5.24 -11.87
CA ILE A 80 0.49 5.81 -12.75
C ILE A 80 0.18 7.27 -13.08
N GLU A 81 -1.08 7.60 -13.42
CA GLU A 81 -1.50 8.99 -13.67
C GLU A 81 -1.21 9.87 -12.45
N LYS A 82 -1.49 9.37 -11.24
CA LYS A 82 -1.17 10.07 -9.99
C LYS A 82 0.33 10.34 -9.81
N LEU A 83 1.18 9.36 -10.09
CA LEU A 83 2.63 9.54 -10.00
C LEU A 83 3.13 10.59 -11.00
N ILE A 84 2.54 10.65 -12.19
CA ILE A 84 2.86 11.66 -13.20
C ILE A 84 2.42 13.06 -12.74
N ASP A 85 1.21 13.17 -12.18
CA ASP A 85 0.66 14.46 -11.71
C ASP A 85 1.42 15.06 -10.52
N ASN A 86 2.15 14.23 -9.76
CA ASN A 86 2.92 14.64 -8.58
C ASN A 86 4.44 14.70 -8.82
N TYR A 87 4.89 14.56 -10.08
CA TYR A 87 6.30 14.66 -10.50
C TYR A 87 6.64 16.06 -11.02
#